data_AF-A0A9P9TPX6-F1
#
_entry.id   AF-A0A9P9TPX6-F1
#
_cell.length_a   1.000
_cell.length_b   1.000
_cell.length_c   1.000
_cell.angle_alpha   90.00
_cell.angle_beta   90.00
_cell.angle_gamma   90.00
#
_symmetry.space_group_name_H-M   'P 1'
#
loop_
_entity.id
_entity.type
_entity.pdbx_description
1 polymer ?
#
loop_
_entity_poly.entity_id
_entity_poly.type
_entity_poly.pdbx_seq_one_letter_code
_entity_poly.pdbx_strand_id
1 'polypeptide(L)'
;MPLLHNGRRRTKMDRSYNGPPRQGPVRHISPAQLNLERLYEQNRLNAQKKDAATAPGPAPGPAAKGKPRLLLMGQRRSGKSSISSVVFHKMPPNETLFLESTARIQKDSMHSFMDFQVWDFPGQVDFMDPSFDLDAIFGEIGALIWVIDAQDDYLEAINRLNSTILNLQPSYPNVNIEVFIHKVDGLSDDYKLDIQRDITQRIQDELSDHGVENAPINFHLTSIYNHSIFDAFSKVIQKLIPHLPTLEALLNNLCRASGFEKAYLFDVLSKIYIATDSSPVDMPSYEICSDYIDVIVDISEIYGWNRPSQYTEYLEGPPWNKKIEDQIACKEAESTIVLTDGKRPIMLREVNKYLALVAVMREGSYGKMPVIVENVGTTVEGLLRAFEITRQRK
;
A
#
# COMPACT_ATOMS: atom_id res chain seq x y z
N MET A 1 29.94 -14.94 -41.76
CA MET A 1 31.32 -14.87 -41.25
C MET A 1 32.13 -13.96 -42.16
N PRO A 2 32.72 -12.89 -41.61
CA PRO A 2 34.15 -12.69 -41.82
C PRO A 2 34.91 -12.17 -40.58
N LEU A 3 35.94 -12.93 -40.22
CA LEU A 3 37.33 -12.52 -39.88
C LEU A 3 37.56 -11.39 -38.86
N LEU A 4 37.83 -11.81 -37.61
CA LEU A 4 38.56 -11.06 -36.60
C LEU A 4 40.00 -10.78 -37.09
N HIS A 5 40.38 -9.50 -37.20
CA HIS A 5 41.77 -9.08 -37.39
C HIS A 5 42.41 -8.77 -36.03
N ASN A 6 43.43 -9.55 -35.69
CA ASN A 6 44.21 -9.46 -34.46
C ASN A 6 44.98 -8.13 -34.37
N GLY A 7 44.63 -7.29 -33.39
CA GLY A 7 45.39 -6.11 -32.99
C GLY A 7 46.57 -6.48 -32.09
N ARG A 8 47.79 -6.34 -32.65
CA ARG A 8 49.08 -6.52 -32.00
C ARG A 8 49.22 -5.76 -30.66
N ARG A 9 49.72 -6.46 -29.64
CA ARG A 9 50.37 -5.84 -28.45
C ARG A 9 51.48 -4.89 -28.90
N ARG A 10 51.49 -3.66 -28.39
CA ARG A 10 52.68 -2.79 -28.39
C ARG A 10 53.04 -2.35 -26.97
N THR A 11 54.32 -2.51 -26.72
CA THR A 11 55.08 -2.25 -25.50
C THR A 11 55.28 -0.75 -25.28
N LYS A 12 55.44 -0.37 -24.00
CA LYS A 12 55.89 0.95 -23.55
C LYS A 12 57.19 1.33 -24.29
N MET A 13 57.20 2.52 -24.91
CA MET A 13 58.36 3.35 -25.32
C MET A 13 58.11 3.92 -26.72
N ASP A 14 57.24 4.94 -26.80
CA ASP A 14 57.47 6.11 -27.65
C ASP A 14 56.45 7.19 -27.29
N ARG A 15 56.94 8.38 -26.91
CA ARG A 15 56.16 9.54 -26.49
C ARG A 15 56.16 10.59 -27.60
N SER A 16 55.40 10.35 -28.67
CA SER A 16 54.84 11.43 -29.50
C SER A 16 53.77 10.86 -30.45
N TYR A 17 52.58 11.46 -30.45
CA TYR A 17 51.49 11.13 -31.36
C TYR A 17 51.24 12.34 -32.26
N ASN A 18 51.53 12.20 -33.56
CA ASN A 18 51.24 13.19 -34.60
C ASN A 18 50.02 12.74 -35.42
N GLY A 19 48.83 12.87 -34.84
CA GLY A 19 47.55 12.63 -35.52
C GLY A 19 46.50 13.67 -35.11
N PRO A 20 45.41 13.82 -35.89
CA PRO A 20 44.40 14.86 -35.66
C PRO A 20 43.74 14.73 -34.28
N PRO A 21 43.22 15.84 -33.72
CA PRO A 21 42.71 15.89 -32.34
C PRO A 21 41.58 14.87 -32.12
N ARG A 22 41.64 14.15 -30.98
CA ARG A 22 40.60 13.21 -30.56
C ARG A 22 39.29 13.98 -30.34
N GLN A 23 38.27 13.70 -31.14
CA GLN A 23 36.89 14.05 -30.79
C GLN A 23 36.47 13.23 -29.56
N GLY A 24 35.87 13.89 -28.56
CA GLY A 24 35.33 13.24 -27.37
C GLY A 24 34.23 12.23 -27.72
N PRO A 25 33.82 11.34 -26.78
CA PRO A 25 32.88 10.27 -27.08
C PRO A 25 31.54 10.88 -27.50
N VAL A 26 31.18 10.69 -28.77
CA VAL A 26 29.85 10.99 -29.29
C VAL A 26 28.88 10.03 -28.57
N ARG A 27 28.05 10.57 -27.66
CA ARG A 27 26.96 9.80 -27.05
C ARG A 27 26.01 9.37 -28.16
N HIS A 28 26.10 8.12 -28.57
CA HIS A 28 25.12 7.52 -29.47
C HIS A 28 23.83 7.28 -28.66
N ILE A 29 22.91 8.24 -28.72
CA ILE A 29 21.59 8.12 -28.09
C ILE A 29 20.78 7.15 -28.96
N SER A 30 20.31 6.05 -28.35
CA SER A 30 19.52 5.07 -29.09
C SER A 30 18.15 5.65 -29.46
N PRO A 31 17.52 5.20 -30.57
CA PRO A 31 16.17 5.62 -30.94
C PRO A 31 15.12 5.36 -29.84
N ALA A 32 15.34 4.30 -29.04
CA ALA A 32 14.47 3.96 -27.91
C ALA A 32 14.56 5.00 -26.78
N GLN A 33 15.76 5.52 -26.51
CA GLN A 33 16.00 6.51 -25.46
C GLN A 33 15.42 7.88 -25.84
N LEU A 34 15.50 8.24 -27.12
CA LEU A 34 14.82 9.42 -27.69
C LEU A 34 13.28 9.30 -27.63
N ASN A 35 12.73 8.11 -27.87
CA ASN A 35 11.28 7.88 -27.73
C ASN A 35 10.82 7.94 -26.27
N LEU A 36 11.65 7.44 -25.34
CA LEU A 36 11.37 7.51 -23.91
C LEU A 36 11.37 8.96 -23.42
N GLU A 37 12.37 9.77 -23.79
CA GLU A 37 12.42 11.21 -23.47
C GLU A 37 11.21 11.97 -24.04
N ARG A 38 10.80 11.68 -25.28
CA ARG A 38 9.59 12.29 -25.86
C ARG A 38 8.33 11.91 -25.09
N LEU A 39 8.19 10.66 -24.66
CA LEU A 39 7.06 10.21 -23.85
C LEU A 39 7.05 10.91 -22.48
N TYR A 40 8.21 11.09 -21.86
CA TYR A 40 8.35 11.83 -20.60
C TYR A 40 7.98 13.31 -20.75
N GLU A 41 8.47 13.99 -21.80
CA GLU A 41 8.13 15.39 -22.07
C GLU A 41 6.64 15.56 -22.39
N GLN A 42 6.06 14.63 -23.14
CA GLN A 42 4.65 14.66 -23.51
C GLN A 42 3.74 14.41 -22.29
N ASN A 43 4.12 13.50 -21.39
CA ASN A 43 3.43 13.30 -20.11
C ASN A 43 3.57 14.50 -19.18
N ARG A 44 4.74 15.16 -19.16
CA ARG A 44 4.97 16.38 -18.36
C ARG A 44 4.11 17.56 -18.85
N LEU A 45 3.99 17.72 -20.16
CA LEU A 45 3.13 18.75 -20.78
C LEU A 45 1.64 18.44 -20.58
N ASN A 46 1.24 17.16 -20.57
CA ASN A 46 -0.13 16.75 -20.27
C ASN A 46 -0.51 16.96 -18.80
N ALA A 47 0.42 16.76 -17.87
CA ALA A 47 0.23 17.11 -16.46
C ALA A 47 0.06 18.63 -16.28
N GLN A 48 0.93 19.44 -16.89
CA GLN A 48 0.85 20.90 -16.81
C GLN A 48 -0.41 21.48 -17.46
N LYS A 49 -0.94 20.86 -18.52
CA LYS A 49 -2.21 21.29 -19.15
C LYS A 49 -3.45 20.94 -18.31
N LYS A 50 -3.38 19.93 -17.44
CA LYS A 50 -4.47 19.59 -16.51
C LYS A 50 -4.61 20.63 -15.39
N ASP A 51 -3.50 21.22 -14.96
CA ASP A 51 -3.49 22.18 -13.85
C ASP A 51 -3.73 23.65 -14.27
N ALA A 52 -3.40 24.02 -15.51
CA ALA A 52 -3.51 25.41 -15.97
C ALA A 52 -4.91 25.86 -16.41
N ALA A 53 -5.91 24.97 -16.47
CA ALA A 53 -7.21 25.26 -17.10
C ALA A 53 -8.45 25.21 -16.16
N THR A 54 -8.28 25.27 -14.83
CA THR A 54 -9.46 25.27 -13.93
C THR A 54 -9.51 26.52 -13.04
N ALA A 55 -10.23 27.52 -13.53
CA ALA A 55 -10.76 28.63 -12.71
C ALA A 55 -11.66 28.09 -11.57
N PRO A 56 -11.89 28.84 -10.47
CA PRO A 56 -12.44 28.29 -9.24
C PRO A 56 -13.87 27.80 -9.44
N GLY A 57 -14.06 26.48 -9.39
CA GLY A 57 -15.38 25.88 -9.26
C GLY A 57 -15.98 26.16 -7.87
N PRO A 58 -17.31 26.25 -7.76
CA PRO A 58 -17.99 26.49 -6.48
C PRO A 58 -17.75 25.35 -5.49
N ALA A 59 -18.04 25.63 -4.22
CA ALA A 59 -17.93 24.73 -3.07
C ALA A 59 -18.40 23.27 -3.34
N PRO A 60 -17.83 22.28 -2.63
CA PRO A 60 -17.79 20.89 -3.06
C PRO A 60 -19.19 20.28 -3.17
N GLY A 61 -19.46 19.58 -4.27
CA GLY A 61 -20.67 18.77 -4.41
C GLY A 61 -20.78 17.70 -3.31
N PRO A 62 -22.02 17.22 -3.04
CA PRO A 62 -22.29 16.28 -1.97
C PRO A 62 -21.48 15.00 -2.20
N ALA A 63 -20.71 14.62 -1.18
CA ALA A 63 -19.92 13.42 -1.19
C ALA A 63 -20.79 12.18 -1.47
N ALA A 64 -20.26 11.24 -2.27
CA ALA A 64 -20.98 10.03 -2.66
C ALA A 64 -21.37 9.23 -1.41
N LYS A 65 -22.68 9.14 -1.16
CA LYS A 65 -23.24 8.57 0.06
C LYS A 65 -22.89 7.09 0.22
N GLY A 66 -22.48 6.68 1.43
CA GLY A 66 -22.36 5.29 1.85
C GLY A 66 -21.01 4.60 1.57
N LYS A 67 -19.92 5.36 1.45
CA LYS A 67 -18.54 4.82 1.40
C LYS A 67 -17.76 5.27 2.64
N PRO A 68 -17.06 4.38 3.36
CA PRO A 68 -16.25 4.77 4.51
C PRO A 68 -15.17 5.77 4.08
N ARG A 69 -14.93 6.77 4.92
CA ARG A 69 -13.94 7.82 4.66
C ARG A 69 -12.81 7.78 5.66
N LEU A 70 -11.59 7.87 5.13
CA LEU A 70 -10.35 8.05 5.87
C LEU A 70 -9.94 9.51 5.75
N LEU A 71 -9.95 10.23 6.87
CA LEU A 71 -9.48 11.62 6.89
C LEU A 71 -8.04 11.67 7.36
N LEU A 72 -7.14 12.24 6.55
CA LEU A 72 -5.76 12.52 6.92
C LEU A 72 -5.64 13.98 7.36
N MET A 73 -5.42 14.20 8.65
CA MET A 73 -5.33 15.52 9.28
C MET A 73 -4.02 15.65 10.08
N GLY A 74 -3.59 16.88 10.38
CA GLY A 74 -2.38 17.16 11.15
C GLY A 74 -1.63 18.41 10.68
N GLN A 75 -0.51 18.75 11.33
CA GLN A 75 0.25 19.98 11.07
C GLN A 75 0.85 20.08 9.66
N ARG A 76 1.07 21.30 9.15
CA ARG A 76 1.76 21.51 7.87
C ARG A 76 3.14 20.80 7.86
N ARG A 77 3.49 20.13 6.75
CA ARG A 77 4.72 19.33 6.57
C ARG A 77 4.85 18.06 7.44
N SER A 78 3.78 17.63 8.12
CA SER A 78 3.78 16.37 8.88
C SER A 78 3.89 15.11 8.02
N GLY A 79 3.68 15.19 6.70
CA GLY A 79 3.85 14.07 5.77
C GLY A 79 2.55 13.43 5.24
N LYS A 80 1.37 13.99 5.54
CA LYS A 80 0.05 13.48 5.08
C LYS A 80 -0.01 13.13 3.58
N SER A 81 0.38 14.06 2.73
CA SER A 81 0.32 13.90 1.27
C SER A 81 1.33 12.88 0.76
N SER A 82 2.49 12.80 1.40
CA SER A 82 3.50 11.77 1.16
C SER A 82 2.96 10.39 1.51
N ILE A 83 2.29 10.27 2.66
CA ILE A 83 1.64 9.03 3.10
C ILE A 83 0.58 8.59 2.07
N SER A 84 -0.32 9.49 1.67
CA SER A 84 -1.38 9.17 0.69
C SER A 84 -0.79 8.71 -0.65
N SER A 85 0.25 9.40 -1.13
CA SER A 85 0.90 9.09 -2.40
C SER A 85 1.65 7.75 -2.37
N VAL A 86 2.35 7.44 -1.29
CA VAL A 86 3.10 6.18 -1.15
C VAL A 86 2.15 4.99 -1.06
N VAL A 87 1.13 5.08 -0.19
CA VAL A 87 0.26 3.94 0.10
C VAL A 87 -0.74 3.69 -1.04
N PHE A 88 -1.32 4.74 -1.61
CA PHE A 88 -2.44 4.59 -2.55
C PHE A 88 -2.07 4.82 -4.02
N HIS A 89 -0.99 5.54 -4.30
CA HIS A 89 -0.53 5.80 -5.67
C HIS A 89 0.75 5.05 -6.04
N LYS A 90 1.27 4.20 -5.15
CA LYS A 90 2.55 3.47 -5.30
C LYS A 90 3.72 4.40 -5.67
N MET A 91 3.68 5.64 -5.19
CA MET A 91 4.79 6.57 -5.41
C MET A 91 6.00 6.12 -4.57
N PRO A 92 7.20 6.01 -5.15
CA PRO A 92 8.41 5.73 -4.39
C PRO A 92 8.64 6.79 -3.30
N PRO A 93 9.03 6.42 -2.07
CA PRO A 93 9.24 7.37 -0.98
C PRO A 93 10.21 8.52 -1.32
N ASN A 94 11.25 8.23 -2.12
CA ASN A 94 12.24 9.23 -2.54
C ASN A 94 11.64 10.32 -3.45
N GLU A 95 10.58 10.03 -4.18
CA GLU A 95 9.90 11.00 -5.05
C GLU A 95 8.99 11.95 -4.26
N THR A 96 8.59 11.56 -3.04
CA THR A 96 7.71 12.36 -2.20
C THR A 96 8.32 13.69 -1.76
N LEU A 97 9.65 13.82 -1.82
CA LEU A 97 10.38 15.07 -1.57
C LEU A 97 9.99 16.18 -2.56
N PHE A 98 9.49 15.83 -3.74
CA PHE A 98 9.08 16.76 -4.78
C PHE A 98 7.60 17.13 -4.73
N LEU A 99 6.85 16.61 -3.75
CA LEU A 99 5.45 16.97 -3.58
C LEU A 99 5.31 18.43 -3.13
N GLU A 100 4.43 19.15 -3.82
CA GLU A 100 4.10 20.52 -3.47
C GLU A 100 3.22 20.57 -2.20
N SER A 101 3.19 21.74 -1.54
CA SER A 101 2.31 21.93 -0.37
C SER A 101 0.85 21.86 -0.79
N THR A 102 0.07 20.96 -0.17
CA THR A 102 -1.38 20.86 -0.37
C THR A 102 -2.09 22.15 0.01
N ALA A 103 -2.63 22.85 -0.99
CA ALA A 103 -3.38 24.09 -0.81
C ALA A 103 -4.90 23.90 -0.72
N ARG A 104 -5.41 22.74 -1.17
CA ARG A 104 -6.84 22.40 -1.21
C ARG A 104 -7.04 20.97 -0.76
N ILE A 105 -8.23 20.65 -0.23
CA ILE A 105 -8.59 19.30 0.15
C ILE A 105 -8.54 18.40 -1.09
N GLN A 106 -7.66 17.40 -1.08
CA GLN A 106 -7.60 16.39 -2.14
C GLN A 106 -8.49 15.21 -1.73
N LYS A 107 -9.31 14.73 -2.66
CA LYS A 107 -10.26 13.63 -2.44
C LYS A 107 -9.95 12.52 -3.42
N ASP A 108 -9.43 11.43 -2.89
CA ASP A 108 -9.09 10.26 -3.68
C ASP A 108 -10.09 9.15 -3.41
N SER A 109 -10.71 8.62 -4.46
CA SER A 109 -11.58 7.45 -4.36
C SER A 109 -10.78 6.23 -4.74
N MET A 110 -10.60 5.31 -3.79
CA MET A 110 -9.85 4.08 -4.02
C MET A 110 -10.79 2.95 -4.40
N HIS A 111 -10.55 2.36 -5.56
CA HIS A 111 -11.22 1.14 -6.01
C HIS A 111 -10.44 -0.07 -5.51
N SER A 112 -10.73 -0.44 -4.26
CA SER A 112 -10.20 -1.64 -3.61
C SER A 112 -11.36 -2.60 -3.30
N PHE A 113 -11.08 -3.68 -2.58
CA PHE A 113 -12.09 -4.56 -1.99
C PHE A 113 -13.18 -3.78 -1.24
N MET A 114 -12.77 -2.76 -0.50
CA MET A 114 -13.66 -1.78 0.11
C MET A 114 -13.45 -0.46 -0.61
N ASP A 115 -14.47 0.03 -1.30
CA ASP A 115 -14.45 1.37 -1.86
C ASP A 115 -14.44 2.38 -0.70
N PHE A 116 -13.28 2.95 -0.38
CA PHE A 116 -13.14 4.03 0.59
C PHE A 116 -12.65 5.32 -0.08
N GLN A 117 -12.92 6.43 0.57
CA GLN A 117 -12.39 7.73 0.15
C GLN A 117 -11.30 8.17 1.11
N VAL A 118 -10.17 8.63 0.56
CA VAL A 118 -9.07 9.24 1.32
C VAL A 118 -9.13 10.73 1.09
N TRP A 119 -9.23 11.50 2.18
CA TRP A 119 -9.28 12.95 2.11
C TRP A 119 -8.02 13.52 2.77
N ASP A 120 -7.18 14.18 1.99
CA ASP A 120 -5.98 14.87 2.48
C ASP A 120 -6.30 16.33 2.78
N PHE A 121 -6.17 16.74 4.04
CA PHE A 121 -6.46 18.10 4.47
C PHE A 121 -5.22 19.00 4.51
N PRO A 122 -5.35 20.28 4.10
CA PRO A 122 -4.25 21.24 4.23
C PRO A 122 -3.94 21.48 5.70
N GLY A 123 -2.67 21.45 6.09
CA GLY A 123 -2.26 21.61 7.50
C GLY A 123 -2.44 23.01 8.10
N GLN A 124 -2.99 23.96 7.34
CA GLN A 124 -3.28 25.33 7.75
C GLN A 124 -4.78 25.62 7.91
N VAL A 125 -5.65 24.68 7.52
CA VAL A 125 -7.09 24.89 7.62
C VAL A 125 -7.51 24.69 9.06
N ASP A 126 -8.15 25.72 9.61
CA ASP A 126 -8.89 25.61 10.85
C ASP A 126 -10.27 25.04 10.52
N PHE A 127 -10.53 23.82 10.96
CA PHE A 127 -11.78 23.09 10.71
C PHE A 127 -12.99 23.78 11.35
N MET A 128 -12.72 24.72 12.27
CA MET A 128 -13.72 25.51 12.97
C MET A 128 -14.23 26.71 12.15
N ASP A 129 -13.72 26.91 10.93
CA ASP A 129 -14.29 27.91 10.05
C ASP A 129 -15.71 27.48 9.62
N PRO A 130 -16.75 28.28 9.92
CA PRO A 130 -18.15 27.96 9.62
C PRO A 130 -18.44 27.85 8.11
N SER A 131 -17.47 28.14 7.25
CA SER A 131 -17.55 27.86 5.81
C SER A 131 -17.46 26.37 5.45
N PHE A 132 -16.98 25.51 6.37
CA PHE A 132 -16.93 24.07 6.15
C PHE A 132 -18.19 23.37 6.66
N ASP A 133 -18.80 22.59 5.78
CA ASP A 133 -19.91 21.70 6.14
C ASP A 133 -19.38 20.48 6.90
N LEU A 134 -19.35 20.59 8.24
CA LEU A 134 -18.93 19.54 9.14
C LEU A 134 -19.76 18.26 8.99
N ASP A 135 -21.05 18.37 8.64
CA ASP A 135 -21.91 17.20 8.46
C ASP A 135 -21.58 16.48 7.15
N ALA A 136 -21.26 17.24 6.09
CA ALA A 136 -20.77 16.65 4.85
C ALA A 136 -19.37 16.05 4.98
N ILE A 137 -18.52 16.53 5.88
CA ILE A 137 -17.17 16.00 6.11
C ILE A 137 -17.22 14.79 7.06
N PHE A 138 -17.84 14.97 8.23
CA PHE A 138 -17.79 14.06 9.37
C PHE A 138 -18.95 13.05 9.45
N GLY A 139 -20.06 13.29 8.74
CA GLY A 139 -21.24 12.43 8.79
C GLY A 139 -21.06 10.98 8.30
N GLU A 140 -20.12 10.71 7.40
CA GLU A 140 -19.83 9.35 6.89
C GLU A 140 -18.40 8.89 7.16
N ILE A 141 -17.74 9.47 8.17
CA ILE A 141 -16.37 9.09 8.48
C ILE A 141 -16.32 7.66 9.04
N GLY A 142 -15.34 6.91 8.53
CA GLY A 142 -14.92 5.66 9.15
C GLY A 142 -13.84 5.92 10.21
N ALA A 143 -12.77 6.64 9.84
CA ALA A 143 -11.67 6.94 10.76
C ALA A 143 -11.03 8.30 10.49
N LEU A 144 -10.64 8.97 11.57
CA LEU A 144 -9.81 10.17 11.59
C LEU A 144 -8.37 9.77 11.92
N ILE A 145 -7.47 9.99 10.97
CA ILE A 145 -6.03 9.74 11.12
C ILE A 145 -5.31 11.07 11.33
N TRP A 146 -4.76 11.26 12.52
CA TRP A 146 -3.98 12.44 12.87
C TRP A 146 -2.48 12.16 12.77
N VAL A 147 -1.79 12.88 11.88
CA VAL A 147 -0.37 12.68 11.60
C VAL A 147 0.47 13.71 12.37
N ILE A 148 1.28 13.22 13.31
CA ILE A 148 2.24 14.00 14.10
C ILE A 148 3.65 13.72 13.57
N ASP A 149 4.44 14.76 13.33
CA ASP A 149 5.85 14.61 12.99
C ASP A 149 6.68 14.38 14.25
N ALA A 150 7.36 13.23 14.36
CA ALA A 150 8.20 12.89 15.51
C ALA A 150 9.56 13.62 15.51
N GLN A 151 9.95 14.25 14.41
CA GLN A 151 11.23 14.96 14.28
C GLN A 151 11.11 16.47 14.49
N ASP A 152 9.89 17.01 14.56
CA ASP A 152 9.61 18.44 14.77
C ASP A 152 8.91 18.65 16.13
N ASP A 153 8.69 19.91 16.52
CA ASP A 153 7.94 20.22 17.75
C ASP A 153 6.46 19.80 17.63
N TYR A 154 6.10 18.74 18.35
CA TYR A 154 4.78 18.14 18.33
C TYR A 154 3.81 18.76 19.34
N LEU A 155 4.23 19.71 20.18
CA LEU A 155 3.38 20.35 21.18
C LEU A 155 2.13 20.99 20.57
N GLU A 156 2.32 21.79 19.51
CA GLU A 156 1.20 22.41 18.81
C GLU A 156 0.29 21.36 18.14
N ALA A 157 0.84 20.20 17.74
CA ALA A 157 0.07 19.13 17.10
C ALA A 157 -0.87 18.46 18.10
N ILE A 158 -0.38 18.26 19.32
CA ILE A 158 -1.14 17.70 20.44
C ILE A 158 -2.28 18.65 20.82
N ASN A 159 -2.00 19.93 21.05
CA ASN A 159 -3.03 20.91 21.43
C ASN A 159 -4.15 21.01 20.38
N ARG A 160 -3.77 21.02 19.09
CA ARG A 160 -4.74 21.03 17.97
C ARG A 160 -5.53 19.73 17.88
N LEU A 161 -4.89 18.58 18.13
CA LEU A 161 -5.58 17.29 18.18
C LEU A 161 -6.62 17.29 19.30
N ASN A 162 -6.23 17.67 20.51
CA ASN A 162 -7.13 17.69 21.67
C ASN A 162 -8.33 18.62 21.44
N SER A 163 -8.08 19.82 20.91
CA SER A 163 -9.14 20.74 20.49
C SER A 163 -10.09 20.10 19.46
N THR A 164 -9.54 19.38 18.48
CA THR A 164 -10.34 18.67 17.46
C THR A 164 -11.18 17.56 18.07
N ILE A 165 -10.61 16.73 18.96
CA ILE A 165 -11.30 15.62 19.62
C ILE A 165 -12.45 16.13 20.47
N LEU A 166 -12.23 17.19 21.26
CA LEU A 166 -13.25 17.77 22.15
C LEU A 166 -14.45 18.32 21.37
N ASN A 167 -14.22 18.88 20.18
CA ASN A 167 -15.29 19.38 19.32
C ASN A 167 -16.01 18.24 18.57
N LEU A 168 -15.28 17.17 18.22
CA LEU A 168 -15.80 16.06 17.43
C LEU A 168 -16.62 15.06 18.26
N GLN A 169 -16.11 14.67 19.43
CA GLN A 169 -16.68 13.62 20.28
C GLN A 169 -18.17 13.80 20.61
N PRO A 170 -18.66 15.02 20.94
CA PRO A 170 -20.08 15.23 21.24
C PRO A 170 -21.00 14.99 20.04
N SER A 171 -20.52 15.28 18.82
CA SER A 171 -21.33 15.22 17.60
C SER A 171 -21.19 13.88 16.88
N TYR A 172 -20.01 13.25 16.96
CA TYR A 172 -19.65 12.04 16.21
C TYR A 172 -18.94 11.00 17.09
N PRO A 173 -19.67 10.32 18.01
CA PRO A 173 -19.07 9.38 18.96
C PRO A 173 -18.55 8.09 18.32
N ASN A 174 -19.02 7.75 17.11
CA ASN A 174 -18.66 6.51 16.41
C ASN A 174 -17.38 6.62 15.54
N VAL A 175 -16.72 7.78 15.53
CA VAL A 175 -15.52 7.97 14.72
C VAL A 175 -14.32 7.36 15.43
N ASN A 176 -13.60 6.48 14.73
CA ASN A 176 -12.34 5.93 15.21
C ASN A 176 -11.23 6.97 15.09
N ILE A 177 -10.53 7.27 16.18
CA ILE A 177 -9.44 8.25 16.21
C ILE A 177 -8.11 7.50 16.29
N GLU A 178 -7.27 7.70 15.28
CA GLU A 178 -5.98 7.03 15.11
C GLU A 178 -4.88 8.09 14.99
N VAL A 179 -3.83 7.99 15.80
CA VAL A 179 -2.70 8.92 15.80
C VAL A 179 -1.48 8.23 15.21
N PHE A 180 -0.96 8.80 14.13
CA PHE A 180 0.27 8.34 13.48
C PHE A 180 1.42 9.23 13.94
N ILE A 181 2.31 8.65 14.73
CA ILE A 181 3.60 9.23 15.08
C ILE A 181 4.53 8.93 13.91
N HIS A 182 4.73 9.93 13.06
CA HIS A 182 5.32 9.79 11.73
C HIS A 182 6.79 10.22 11.69
N LYS A 183 7.51 9.78 10.65
CA LYS A 183 8.95 10.05 10.42
C LYS A 183 9.87 9.45 11.49
N VAL A 184 9.55 8.25 11.96
CA VAL A 184 10.37 7.55 12.97
C VAL A 184 11.63 6.87 12.40
N ASP A 185 11.88 6.96 11.10
CA ASP A 185 13.00 6.30 10.38
C ASP A 185 14.38 6.74 10.86
N GLY A 186 14.55 7.99 11.29
CA GLY A 186 15.83 8.52 11.78
C GLY A 186 16.08 8.31 13.28
N LEU A 187 15.17 7.65 13.99
CA LEU A 187 15.18 7.58 15.46
C LEU A 187 15.64 6.21 15.97
N SER A 188 16.34 6.19 17.11
CA SER A 188 16.66 4.94 17.80
C SER A 188 15.40 4.32 18.43
N ASP A 189 15.39 3.00 18.62
CA ASP A 189 14.21 2.30 19.15
C ASP A 189 13.84 2.75 20.57
N ASP A 190 14.82 3.02 21.42
CA ASP A 190 14.59 3.60 22.76
C ASP A 190 13.89 4.97 22.66
N TYR A 191 14.35 5.82 21.75
CA TYR A 191 13.79 7.16 21.57
C TYR A 191 12.37 7.11 20.96
N LYS A 192 12.07 6.14 20.10
CA LYS A 192 10.71 5.90 19.59
C LYS A 192 9.74 5.56 20.72
N LEU A 193 10.15 4.70 21.65
CA LEU A 193 9.33 4.30 22.80
C LEU A 193 9.10 5.48 23.76
N ASP A 194 10.14 6.29 23.99
CA ASP A 194 10.04 7.48 24.82
C ASP A 194 9.10 8.53 24.22
N ILE A 195 9.23 8.85 22.93
CA ILE A 195 8.31 9.77 22.23
C ILE A 195 6.88 9.23 22.26
N GLN A 196 6.70 7.94 21.96
CA GLN A 196 5.36 7.35 21.96
C GLN A 196 4.72 7.47 23.33
N ARG A 197 5.46 7.18 24.41
CA ARG A 197 4.98 7.31 25.78
C ARG A 197 4.64 8.76 26.12
N ASP A 198 5.53 9.71 25.79
CA ASP A 198 5.33 11.13 26.07
C ASP A 198 4.10 11.69 25.34
N ILE A 199 3.98 11.41 24.03
CA ILE A 199 2.81 11.83 23.23
C ILE A 199 1.51 11.21 23.78
N THR A 200 1.53 9.92 24.10
CA THR A 200 0.36 9.21 24.62
C THR A 200 -0.09 9.80 25.95
N GLN A 201 0.84 10.02 26.88
CA GLN A 201 0.56 10.60 28.19
C GLN A 201 -0.02 12.01 28.06
N ARG A 202 0.62 12.89 27.29
CA ARG A 202 0.15 14.28 27.12
C ARG A 202 -1.25 14.37 26.53
N ILE A 203 -1.54 13.57 25.50
CA ILE A 203 -2.88 13.54 24.89
C ILE A 203 -3.91 13.03 25.90
N GLN A 204 -3.61 11.96 26.64
CA GLN A 204 -4.52 11.39 27.62
C GLN A 204 -4.75 12.32 28.81
N ASP A 205 -3.71 12.97 29.33
CA ASP A 205 -3.78 13.91 30.45
C ASP A 205 -4.64 15.13 30.08
N GLU A 206 -4.38 15.74 28.92
CA GLU A 206 -5.15 16.92 28.49
C GLU A 206 -6.63 16.58 28.18
N LEU A 207 -6.92 15.39 27.65
CA LEU A 207 -8.31 14.94 27.48
C LEU A 207 -9.00 14.64 28.82
N SER A 208 -8.26 14.10 29.78
CA SER A 208 -8.76 13.82 31.13
C SER A 208 -9.09 15.11 31.87
N ASP A 209 -8.26 16.16 31.72
CA ASP A 209 -8.50 17.49 32.27
C ASP A 209 -9.82 18.12 31.77
N HIS A 210 -10.22 17.78 30.54
CA HIS A 210 -11.48 18.23 29.92
C HIS A 210 -12.66 17.28 30.17
N GLY A 211 -12.50 16.24 31.01
CA GLY A 211 -13.57 15.34 31.43
C GLY A 211 -13.85 14.18 30.48
N VAL A 212 -13.00 13.93 29.49
CA VAL A 212 -13.08 12.74 28.62
C VAL A 212 -12.10 11.69 29.11
N GLU A 213 -12.53 10.91 30.10
CA GLU A 213 -11.73 9.79 30.61
C GLU A 213 -11.73 8.62 29.61
N ASN A 214 -10.54 8.10 29.28
CA ASN A 214 -10.34 6.93 28.42
C ASN A 214 -10.92 7.04 26.99
N ALA A 215 -10.66 8.16 26.30
CA ALA A 215 -10.94 8.24 24.86
C ALA A 215 -10.24 7.07 24.11
N PRO A 216 -10.95 6.34 23.22
CA PRO A 216 -10.41 5.17 22.52
C PRO A 216 -9.47 5.59 21.37
N ILE A 217 -8.33 6.19 21.73
CA ILE A 217 -7.30 6.67 20.80
C ILE A 217 -6.23 5.59 20.64
N ASN A 218 -5.88 5.30 19.39
CA ASN A 218 -4.87 4.32 19.06
C ASN A 218 -3.64 5.01 18.47
N PHE A 219 -2.46 4.57 18.88
CA PHE A 219 -1.19 5.18 18.49
C PHE A 219 -0.38 4.20 17.63
N HIS A 220 0.15 4.69 16.50
CA HIS A 220 0.97 3.91 15.58
C HIS A 220 2.26 4.66 15.25
N LEU A 221 3.38 3.96 15.37
CA LEU A 221 4.67 4.45 14.89
C LEU A 221 4.77 4.16 13.39
N THR A 222 5.00 5.19 12.57
CA THR A 222 4.96 5.05 11.11
C THR A 222 6.11 5.76 10.43
N SER A 223 6.58 5.17 9.33
CA SER A 223 7.48 5.80 8.37
C SER A 223 7.11 5.35 6.96
N ILE A 224 7.28 6.24 5.97
CA ILE A 224 7.08 5.91 4.55
C ILE A 224 8.23 5.09 3.95
N TYR A 225 9.38 5.00 4.63
CA TYR A 225 10.54 4.24 4.14
C TYR A 225 10.49 2.76 4.51
N ASN A 226 9.66 2.40 5.50
CA ASN A 226 9.48 1.04 5.98
C ASN A 226 8.02 0.62 5.82
N HIS A 227 7.72 -0.66 5.97
CA HIS A 227 6.36 -1.16 5.79
C HIS A 227 5.40 -0.81 6.95
N SER A 228 5.89 -0.15 8.00
CA SER A 228 5.13 0.24 9.19
C SER A 228 3.88 1.06 8.89
N ILE A 229 3.92 1.91 7.87
CA ILE A 229 2.77 2.71 7.46
C ILE A 229 1.63 1.81 6.93
N PHE A 230 1.96 0.77 6.17
CA PHE A 230 0.97 -0.16 5.65
C PHE A 230 0.37 -1.03 6.75
N ASP A 231 1.18 -1.44 7.74
CA ASP A 231 0.66 -2.14 8.93
C ASP A 231 -0.31 -1.25 9.74
N ALA A 232 0.05 0.02 9.96
CA ALA A 232 -0.82 0.97 10.65
C ALA A 232 -2.15 1.14 9.89
N PHE A 233 -2.12 1.39 8.58
CA PHE A 233 -3.34 1.46 7.76
C PHE A 233 -4.15 0.18 7.78
N SER A 234 -3.51 -0.98 7.79
CA SER A 234 -4.20 -2.27 7.87
C SER A 234 -5.01 -2.39 9.15
N LYS A 235 -4.45 -1.98 10.29
CA LYS A 235 -5.17 -1.92 11.58
C LYS A 235 -6.31 -0.90 11.57
N VAL A 236 -6.12 0.26 10.94
CA VAL A 236 -7.21 1.26 10.81
C VAL A 236 -8.35 0.71 9.95
N ILE A 237 -8.04 0.14 8.80
CA ILE A 237 -9.04 -0.39 7.85
C ILE A 237 -9.77 -1.60 8.41
N GLN A 238 -9.09 -2.46 9.16
CA GLN A 238 -9.71 -3.59 9.88
C GLN A 238 -10.88 -3.15 10.76
N LYS A 239 -10.73 -2.04 11.48
CA LYS A 239 -11.81 -1.49 12.33
C LYS A 239 -13.00 -0.98 11.54
N LEU A 240 -12.84 -0.71 10.24
CA LEU A 240 -13.89 -0.24 9.34
C LEU A 240 -14.64 -1.37 8.64
N ILE A 241 -14.06 -2.58 8.61
CA ILE A 241 -14.65 -3.71 7.90
C ILE A 241 -15.76 -4.33 8.76
N PRO A 242 -17.02 -4.34 8.28
CA PRO A 242 -18.09 -5.04 8.96
C PRO A 242 -17.81 -6.55 8.92
N HIS A 243 -18.11 -7.25 10.02
CA HIS A 243 -17.93 -8.70 10.16
C HIS A 243 -16.49 -9.22 10.09
N LEU A 244 -15.47 -8.38 10.40
CA LEU A 244 -14.09 -8.81 10.57
C LEU A 244 -13.93 -10.10 11.41
N PRO A 245 -14.66 -10.32 12.53
CA PRO A 245 -14.50 -11.55 13.32
C PRO A 245 -14.82 -12.84 12.55
N THR A 246 -15.66 -12.77 11.52
CA THR A 246 -15.97 -13.93 10.68
C THR A 246 -14.80 -14.27 9.76
N LEU A 247 -14.17 -13.24 9.16
CA LEU A 247 -12.98 -13.41 8.32
C LEU A 247 -11.81 -13.94 9.15
N GLU A 248 -11.60 -13.38 10.34
CA GLU A 248 -10.58 -13.84 11.28
C GLU A 248 -10.82 -15.30 11.71
N ALA A 249 -12.08 -15.70 11.99
CA ALA A 249 -12.42 -17.09 12.30
C ALA A 249 -12.12 -18.05 11.15
N LEU A 250 -12.40 -17.65 9.89
CA LEU A 250 -12.06 -18.45 8.70
C LEU A 250 -10.55 -18.63 8.57
N LEU A 251 -9.77 -17.56 8.71
CA LEU A 251 -8.30 -17.61 8.67
C LEU A 251 -7.73 -18.44 9.83
N ASN A 252 -8.27 -18.31 11.04
CA ASN A 252 -7.87 -19.11 12.19
C ASN A 252 -8.12 -20.61 11.95
N ASN A 253 -9.24 -20.98 11.34
CA ASN A 253 -9.54 -22.36 10.99
C ASN A 253 -8.59 -22.89 9.91
N LEU A 254 -8.28 -22.08 8.90
CA LEU A 254 -7.29 -22.41 7.88
C LEU A 254 -5.90 -22.64 8.49
N CYS A 255 -5.45 -21.75 9.37
CA CYS A 255 -4.16 -21.90 10.05
C CYS A 255 -4.10 -23.19 10.88
N ARG A 256 -5.18 -23.53 11.60
CA ARG A 256 -5.27 -24.77 12.39
C ARG A 256 -5.29 -26.03 11.54
N ALA A 257 -6.04 -26.04 10.43
CA ALA A 257 -6.19 -27.21 9.57
C ALA A 257 -4.94 -27.49 8.71
N SER A 258 -4.31 -26.43 8.20
CA SER A 258 -3.15 -26.51 7.29
C SER A 258 -1.79 -26.40 8.00
N GLY A 259 -1.79 -26.08 9.30
CA GLY A 259 -0.57 -25.94 10.09
C GLY A 259 0.23 -24.69 9.74
N PHE A 260 -0.44 -23.61 9.33
CA PHE A 260 0.22 -22.33 9.05
C PHE A 260 0.66 -21.66 10.35
N GLU A 261 1.79 -20.96 10.29
CA GLU A 261 2.24 -20.07 11.37
C GLU A 261 1.45 -18.77 11.35
N LYS A 262 1.18 -18.26 10.15
CA LYS A 262 0.53 -16.96 9.94
C LYS A 262 -0.21 -16.94 8.62
N ALA A 263 -1.35 -16.25 8.57
CA ALA A 263 -2.08 -16.01 7.33
C ALA A 263 -2.55 -14.55 7.23
N TYR A 264 -2.41 -13.97 6.04
CA TYR A 264 -2.79 -12.61 5.72
C TYR A 264 -3.66 -12.59 4.47
N LEU A 265 -4.75 -11.83 4.53
CA LEU A 265 -5.56 -11.50 3.37
C LEU A 265 -5.24 -10.08 2.93
N PHE A 266 -4.46 -9.95 1.86
CA PHE A 266 -3.96 -8.69 1.34
C PHE A 266 -4.84 -8.11 0.24
N ASP A 267 -4.94 -6.79 0.20
CA ASP A 267 -5.22 -6.05 -1.03
C ASP A 267 -3.94 -5.89 -1.86
N VAL A 268 -3.96 -6.41 -3.08
CA VAL A 268 -2.79 -6.52 -3.97
C VAL A 268 -2.24 -5.15 -4.36
N LEU A 269 -3.12 -4.15 -4.53
CA LEU A 269 -2.71 -2.82 -4.98
C LEU A 269 -2.13 -1.97 -3.84
N SER A 270 -2.81 -1.93 -2.69
CA SER A 270 -2.41 -1.07 -1.58
C SER A 270 -1.45 -1.72 -0.60
N LYS A 271 -1.23 -3.04 -0.68
CA LYS A 271 -0.43 -3.86 0.27
C LYS A 271 -0.98 -3.89 1.69
N ILE A 272 -2.21 -3.41 1.87
CA ILE A 272 -2.91 -3.40 3.14
C ILE A 272 -3.52 -4.78 3.37
N TYR A 273 -3.34 -5.35 4.56
CA TYR A 273 -4.01 -6.59 4.92
C TYR A 273 -5.37 -6.29 5.56
N ILE A 274 -6.41 -6.87 4.97
CA ILE A 274 -7.82 -6.69 5.32
C ILE A 274 -8.18 -7.55 6.53
N ALA A 275 -7.61 -8.74 6.61
CA ALA A 275 -7.79 -9.64 7.72
C ALA A 275 -6.50 -10.45 7.93
N THR A 276 -6.26 -10.84 9.17
CA THR A 276 -5.19 -11.77 9.53
C THR A 276 -5.73 -12.71 10.61
N ASP A 277 -5.04 -13.80 10.86
CA ASP A 277 -5.34 -14.69 11.97
C ASP A 277 -4.99 -14.04 13.32
N SER A 278 -5.49 -14.61 14.41
CA SER A 278 -5.37 -14.07 15.77
C SER A 278 -3.96 -14.05 16.36
N SER A 279 -2.98 -14.69 15.72
CA SER A 279 -1.58 -14.61 16.17
C SER A 279 -1.02 -13.19 16.00
N PRO A 280 -0.07 -12.75 16.83
CA PRO A 280 0.53 -11.43 16.69
C PRO A 280 1.19 -11.26 15.31
N VAL A 281 1.06 -10.08 14.73
CA VAL A 281 1.71 -9.73 13.46
C VAL A 281 3.19 -9.48 13.72
N ASP A 282 4.03 -10.21 13.01
CA ASP A 282 5.47 -10.05 13.02
C ASP A 282 5.89 -9.20 11.81
N MET A 283 6.59 -8.09 12.08
CA MET A 283 6.91 -7.09 11.07
C MET A 283 7.78 -7.65 9.93
N PRO A 284 8.87 -8.38 10.19
CA PRO A 284 9.66 -9.02 9.13
C PRO A 284 8.85 -10.01 8.28
N SER A 285 7.97 -10.78 8.91
CA SER A 285 7.09 -11.71 8.17
C SER A 285 6.12 -10.97 7.25
N TYR A 286 5.59 -9.83 7.70
CA TYR A 286 4.75 -8.94 6.90
C TYR A 286 5.51 -8.33 5.71
N GLU A 287 6.73 -7.84 5.94
CA GLU A 287 7.60 -7.26 4.89
C GLU A 287 7.85 -8.26 3.77
N ILE A 288 8.28 -9.48 4.11
CA ILE A 288 8.51 -10.54 3.11
C ILE A 288 7.23 -10.89 2.34
N CYS A 289 6.08 -10.95 3.02
CA CYS A 289 4.81 -11.23 2.35
C CYS A 289 4.39 -10.10 1.40
N SER A 290 4.60 -8.84 1.78
CA SER A 290 4.31 -7.66 0.96
C SER A 290 5.14 -7.65 -0.32
N ASP A 291 6.46 -7.81 -0.18
CA ASP A 291 7.41 -7.84 -1.30
C ASP A 291 7.14 -9.04 -2.22
N TYR A 292 6.76 -10.18 -1.64
CA TYR A 292 6.41 -11.36 -2.41
C TYR A 292 5.21 -11.11 -3.34
N ILE A 293 4.22 -10.32 -2.92
CA ILE A 293 3.10 -9.94 -3.79
C ILE A 293 3.61 -9.13 -4.99
N ASP A 294 4.55 -8.20 -4.81
CA ASP A 294 5.11 -7.43 -5.94
C ASP A 294 5.84 -8.35 -6.93
N VAL A 295 6.63 -9.30 -6.44
CA VAL A 295 7.30 -10.29 -7.31
C VAL A 295 6.28 -11.08 -8.14
N ILE A 296 5.18 -11.54 -7.54
CA ILE A 296 4.15 -12.29 -8.27
C ILE A 296 3.40 -11.40 -9.27
N VAL A 297 3.08 -10.16 -8.90
CA VAL A 297 2.43 -9.22 -9.80
C VAL A 297 3.34 -8.91 -10.99
N ASP A 298 4.60 -8.58 -10.78
CA ASP A 298 5.57 -8.26 -11.83
C ASP A 298 5.79 -9.46 -12.78
N ILE A 299 5.93 -10.68 -12.23
CA ILE A 299 6.05 -11.90 -13.05
C ILE A 299 4.77 -12.14 -13.85
N SER A 300 3.60 -11.91 -13.24
CA SER A 300 2.31 -12.07 -13.90
C SER A 300 2.09 -11.02 -14.99
N GLU A 301 2.59 -9.80 -14.83
CA GLU A 301 2.54 -8.77 -15.87
C GLU A 301 3.45 -9.10 -17.06
N ILE A 302 4.62 -9.69 -16.81
CA ILE A 302 5.55 -10.09 -17.87
C ILE A 302 5.05 -11.32 -18.64
N TYR A 303 4.58 -12.35 -17.93
CA TYR A 303 4.27 -13.66 -18.53
C TYR A 303 2.78 -13.97 -18.68
N GLY A 304 1.90 -13.25 -17.99
CA GLY A 304 0.44 -13.41 -18.01
C GLY A 304 -0.26 -12.70 -19.17
N TRP A 305 0.46 -12.37 -20.23
CA TRP A 305 -0.12 -11.73 -21.42
C TRP A 305 -1.06 -12.67 -22.17
N ASN A 306 -2.15 -12.09 -22.70
CA ASN A 306 -3.11 -12.83 -23.52
C ASN A 306 -2.43 -13.32 -24.79
N ARG A 307 -2.27 -14.64 -24.89
CA ARG A 307 -1.69 -15.29 -26.06
C ARG A 307 -2.61 -15.12 -27.26
N PRO A 308 -2.09 -14.80 -28.45
CA PRO A 308 -2.91 -14.65 -29.64
C PRO A 308 -3.58 -15.98 -29.98
N SER A 309 -4.82 -15.92 -30.47
CA SER A 309 -5.66 -17.11 -30.74
C SER A 309 -4.95 -18.16 -31.61
N GLN A 310 -4.16 -17.71 -32.58
CA GLN A 310 -3.35 -18.58 -33.46
C GLN A 310 -2.29 -19.39 -32.69
N TYR A 311 -1.70 -18.82 -31.64
CA TYR A 311 -0.72 -19.51 -30.80
C TYR A 311 -1.41 -20.53 -29.87
N THR A 312 -2.61 -20.20 -29.37
CA THR A 312 -3.46 -21.12 -28.60
C THR A 312 -3.89 -22.31 -29.47
N GLU A 313 -4.40 -22.07 -30.68
CA GLU A 313 -4.79 -23.13 -31.63
C GLU A 313 -3.61 -24.04 -32.02
N TYR A 314 -2.40 -23.49 -32.16
CA TYR A 314 -1.20 -24.27 -32.38
C TYR A 314 -0.87 -25.20 -31.19
N LEU A 315 -1.00 -24.71 -29.96
CA LEU A 315 -0.75 -25.49 -28.73
C LEU A 315 -1.84 -26.55 -28.46
N GLU A 316 -3.07 -26.26 -28.84
CA GLU A 316 -4.21 -27.19 -28.78
C GLU A 316 -4.20 -28.19 -29.95
N GLY A 317 -3.25 -28.07 -30.87
CA GLY A 317 -3.09 -28.95 -32.03
C GLY A 317 -2.41 -30.29 -31.73
N PRO A 318 -2.07 -31.05 -32.78
CA PRO A 318 -1.42 -32.35 -32.65
C PRO A 318 -0.03 -32.22 -31.99
N PRO A 319 0.39 -33.18 -31.14
CA PRO A 319 -0.18 -34.52 -30.96
C PRO A 319 -1.16 -34.66 -29.79
N TRP A 320 -1.33 -33.65 -28.94
CA TRP A 320 -2.07 -33.78 -27.68
C TRP A 320 -3.56 -33.43 -27.80
N ASN A 321 -3.96 -32.57 -28.75
CA ASN A 321 -5.35 -32.24 -29.08
C ASN A 321 -6.27 -32.01 -27.86
N LYS A 322 -5.76 -31.38 -26.81
CA LYS A 322 -6.53 -31.01 -25.62
C LYS A 322 -6.58 -29.51 -25.48
N LYS A 323 -7.75 -28.99 -25.10
CA LYS A 323 -7.92 -27.58 -24.76
C LYS A 323 -6.95 -27.19 -23.66
N ILE A 324 -6.37 -25.99 -23.75
CA ILE A 324 -5.46 -25.47 -22.73
C ILE A 324 -6.20 -25.33 -21.39
N GLU A 325 -7.49 -25.01 -21.41
CA GLU A 325 -8.34 -24.92 -20.21
C GLU A 325 -8.37 -26.23 -19.40
N ASP A 326 -8.35 -27.39 -20.07
CA ASP A 326 -8.36 -28.70 -19.42
C ASP A 326 -6.98 -29.13 -18.90
N GLN A 327 -5.93 -28.40 -19.31
CA GLN A 327 -4.54 -28.62 -18.87
C GLN A 327 -4.17 -27.74 -17.66
N ILE A 328 -5.00 -26.74 -17.34
CA ILE A 328 -4.77 -25.80 -16.25
C ILE A 328 -5.48 -26.33 -15.00
N ALA A 329 -4.70 -26.78 -14.02
CA ALA A 329 -5.21 -27.24 -12.74
C ALA A 329 -5.76 -26.09 -11.87
N CYS A 330 -5.22 -24.88 -12.03
CA CYS A 330 -5.65 -23.69 -11.31
C CYS A 330 -5.70 -22.49 -12.25
N LYS A 331 -6.88 -21.87 -12.38
CA LYS A 331 -7.10 -20.68 -13.21
C LYS A 331 -6.60 -19.38 -12.56
N GLU A 332 -6.39 -19.42 -11.25
CA GLU A 332 -6.00 -18.29 -10.41
C GLU A 332 -4.48 -18.31 -10.18
N ALA A 333 -3.90 -17.17 -9.83
CA ALA A 333 -2.48 -17.13 -9.50
C ALA A 333 -2.21 -17.87 -8.18
N GLU A 334 -1.41 -18.93 -8.26
CA GLU A 334 -0.91 -19.67 -7.11
C GLU A 334 0.62 -19.78 -7.21
N SER A 335 1.31 -19.44 -6.12
CA SER A 335 2.76 -19.55 -6.07
C SER A 335 3.23 -19.91 -4.67
N THR A 336 4.26 -20.74 -4.59
CA THR A 336 4.95 -21.08 -3.34
C THR A 336 6.43 -20.79 -3.47
N ILE A 337 6.98 -20.07 -2.50
CA ILE A 337 8.42 -19.86 -2.34
C ILE A 337 8.91 -20.53 -1.07
N VAL A 338 10.17 -20.94 -1.04
CA VAL A 338 10.83 -21.49 0.15
C VAL A 338 12.07 -20.66 0.42
N LEU A 339 12.10 -20.01 1.58
CA LEU A 339 13.27 -19.25 2.00
C LEU A 339 14.39 -20.19 2.41
N THR A 340 15.62 -19.86 2.01
CA THR A 340 16.83 -20.61 2.43
C THR A 340 17.04 -20.54 3.92
N ASP A 341 16.68 -19.41 4.53
CA ASP A 341 16.74 -19.21 5.98
C ASP A 341 15.43 -19.68 6.64
N GLY A 342 15.54 -20.70 7.50
CA GLY A 342 14.41 -21.29 8.22
C GLY A 342 13.58 -22.34 7.47
N LYS A 343 13.81 -22.59 6.17
CA LYS A 343 13.05 -23.59 5.36
C LYS A 343 11.53 -23.47 5.51
N ARG A 344 11.04 -22.25 5.74
CA ARG A 344 9.61 -21.94 5.87
C ARG A 344 9.05 -21.63 4.49
N PRO A 345 8.09 -22.42 3.98
CA PRO A 345 7.39 -22.08 2.75
C PRO A 345 6.47 -20.89 2.96
N ILE A 346 6.41 -19.99 1.99
CA ILE A 346 5.38 -18.94 1.89
C ILE A 346 4.54 -19.25 0.67
N MET A 347 3.24 -19.39 0.88
CA MET A 347 2.25 -19.68 -0.15
C MET A 347 1.47 -18.40 -0.43
N LEU A 348 1.25 -18.10 -1.71
CA LEU A 348 0.36 -17.05 -2.18
C LEU A 348 -0.72 -17.70 -3.05
N ARG A 349 -1.98 -17.33 -2.79
CA ARG A 349 -3.13 -17.71 -3.59
C ARG A 349 -4.02 -16.50 -3.85
N GLU A 350 -4.32 -16.24 -5.11
CA GLU A 350 -5.30 -15.24 -5.49
C GLU A 350 -6.71 -15.64 -5.02
N VAL A 351 -7.43 -14.69 -4.42
CA VAL A 351 -8.83 -14.86 -3.96
C VAL A 351 -9.78 -14.19 -4.95
N ASN A 352 -9.44 -12.96 -5.36
CA ASN A 352 -10.12 -12.24 -6.43
C ASN A 352 -9.15 -11.23 -7.05
N LYS A 353 -9.60 -10.46 -8.05
CA LYS A 353 -8.78 -9.46 -8.76
C LYS A 353 -8.06 -8.46 -7.84
N TYR A 354 -8.58 -8.19 -6.66
CA TYR A 354 -8.04 -7.23 -5.70
C TYR A 354 -7.38 -7.91 -4.49
N LEU A 355 -7.70 -9.17 -4.19
CA LEU A 355 -7.33 -9.85 -2.96
C LEU A 355 -6.43 -11.06 -3.19
N ALA A 356 -5.39 -11.16 -2.39
CA ALA A 356 -4.51 -12.31 -2.33
C ALA A 356 -4.38 -12.82 -0.89
N LEU A 357 -4.48 -14.12 -0.71
CA LEU A 357 -4.17 -14.80 0.54
C LEU A 357 -2.69 -15.18 0.53
N VAL A 358 -1.94 -14.71 1.53
CA VAL A 358 -0.54 -15.06 1.73
C VAL A 358 -0.39 -15.75 3.08
N ALA A 359 0.16 -16.97 3.08
CA ALA A 359 0.30 -17.78 4.29
C ALA A 359 1.75 -18.23 4.48
N VAL A 360 2.24 -18.12 5.71
CA VAL A 360 3.55 -18.60 6.14
C VAL A 360 3.38 -19.96 6.78
N MET A 361 4.10 -20.95 6.26
CA MET A 361 3.98 -22.35 6.63
C MET A 361 5.14 -22.80 7.53
N ARG A 362 4.90 -23.82 8.36
CA ARG A 362 5.94 -24.45 9.19
C ARG A 362 6.90 -25.28 8.32
N GLU A 363 8.14 -25.44 8.79
CA GLU A 363 9.12 -26.34 8.17
C GLU A 363 8.54 -27.77 8.03
N GLY A 364 8.77 -28.41 6.88
CA GLY A 364 8.29 -29.77 6.60
C GLY A 364 6.84 -29.89 6.12
N SER A 365 6.11 -28.78 6.04
CA SER A 365 4.71 -28.77 5.55
C SER A 365 4.58 -29.08 4.04
N TYR A 366 5.68 -29.05 3.29
CA TYR A 366 5.71 -29.31 1.84
C TYR A 366 5.16 -30.70 1.47
N GLY A 367 5.40 -31.70 2.33
CA GLY A 367 4.91 -33.07 2.10
C GLY A 367 3.37 -33.20 2.15
N LYS A 368 2.66 -32.20 2.65
CA LYS A 368 1.19 -32.16 2.74
C LYS A 368 0.56 -31.13 1.80
N MET A 369 1.30 -30.62 0.81
CA MET A 369 0.82 -29.56 -0.08
C MET A 369 -0.54 -29.83 -0.73
N PRO A 370 -0.85 -31.04 -1.25
CA PRO A 370 -2.17 -31.28 -1.85
C PRO A 370 -3.34 -31.00 -0.90
N VAL A 371 -3.23 -31.41 0.36
CA VAL A 371 -4.26 -31.18 1.39
C VAL A 371 -4.35 -29.69 1.72
N ILE A 372 -3.21 -29.00 1.75
CA ILE A 372 -3.14 -27.58 2.05
C ILE A 372 -3.79 -26.75 0.93
N VAL A 373 -3.52 -27.09 -0.33
CA VAL A 373 -4.12 -26.44 -1.50
C VAL A 373 -5.64 -26.64 -1.49
N GLU A 374 -6.13 -27.84 -1.16
CA GLU A 374 -7.57 -28.12 -1.04
C GLU A 374 -8.23 -27.31 0.09
N ASN A 375 -7.60 -27.24 1.27
CA ASN A 375 -8.07 -26.42 2.38
C ASN A 375 -8.09 -24.92 2.03
N VAL A 376 -7.05 -24.44 1.35
CA VAL A 376 -6.97 -23.06 0.87
C VAL A 376 -8.08 -22.78 -0.13
N GLY A 377 -8.28 -23.66 -1.11
CA GLY A 377 -9.37 -23.53 -2.10
C GLY A 377 -10.74 -23.44 -1.44
N THR A 378 -11.03 -24.34 -0.49
CA THR A 378 -12.28 -24.32 0.29
C THR A 378 -12.44 -23.01 1.08
N THR A 379 -11.35 -22.49 1.63
CA THR A 379 -11.36 -21.21 2.38
C THR A 379 -11.60 -20.03 1.45
N VAL A 380 -10.97 -20.01 0.27
CA VAL A 380 -11.18 -18.98 -0.76
C VAL A 380 -12.64 -18.94 -1.21
N GLU A 381 -13.26 -20.09 -1.47
CA GLU A 381 -14.69 -20.16 -1.76
C GLU A 381 -15.56 -19.63 -0.60
N GLY A 382 -15.19 -19.96 0.64
CA GLY A 382 -15.86 -19.46 1.84
C GLY A 382 -15.77 -17.94 1.98
N LEU A 383 -14.59 -17.37 1.72
CA LEU A 383 -14.36 -15.92 1.72
C LEU A 383 -15.20 -15.23 0.65
N LEU A 384 -15.22 -15.76 -0.57
CA LEU A 384 -16.04 -15.21 -1.67
C LEU A 384 -17.52 -15.17 -1.31
N ARG A 385 -18.07 -16.26 -0.72
CA ARG A 385 -19.46 -16.29 -0.25
C ARG A 385 -19.72 -15.29 0.88
N ALA A 386 -18.81 -15.16 1.82
CA ALA A 386 -18.93 -14.16 2.90
C ALA A 386 -18.99 -12.74 2.33
N PHE A 387 -18.21 -12.46 1.28
CA PHE A 387 -18.22 -11.16 0.60
C PHE A 387 -19.48 -10.91 -0.23
N GLU A 388 -20.03 -11.93 -0.89
CA GLU A 388 -21.31 -11.83 -1.61
C GLU A 388 -22.46 -11.44 -0.67
N ILE A 389 -22.55 -12.10 0.49
CA ILE A 389 -23.58 -11.80 1.50
C ILE A 389 -23.43 -10.37 2.04
N THR A 390 -22.18 -9.93 2.25
CA THR A 390 -21.88 -8.59 2.76
C THR A 390 -22.18 -7.50 1.72
N ARG A 391 -21.98 -7.77 0.41
CA ARG A 391 -22.35 -6.83 -0.67
C ARG A 391 -23.86 -6.71 -0.88
N GLN A 392 -24.64 -7.76 -0.60
CA GLN A 392 -26.09 -7.78 -0.84
C GLN A 392 -26.90 -7.02 0.21
N ARG A 393 -26.35 -6.76 1.41
CA ARG A 393 -26.97 -5.89 2.42
C ARG A 393 -26.51 -4.45 2.25
N LYS A 394 -26.98 -3.79 1.18
CA LYS A 394 -27.01 -2.33 1.07
C LYS A 394 -28.43 -1.85 0.94
#